data_AF-A0A149V236-F1
#
_entry.id   AF-A0A149V236-F1
#
_cell.length_a   1.000
_cell.length_b   1.000
_cell.length_c   1.000
_cell.angle_alpha   90.00
_cell.angle_beta   90.00
_cell.angle_gamma   90.00
#
_symmetry.space_group_name_H-M   'P 1'
#
loop_
_entity.id
_entity.type
_entity.pdbx_description
1 polymer ?
#
loop_
_entity_poly.entity_id
_entity_poly.type
_entity_poly.pdbx_seq_one_letter_code
_entity_poly.pdbx_strand_id
1 'polypeptide(L)'
;MRTKKYYTIYCQDVLGGIIFSSTGSSVVLPRKDVTIQWIGENLRKSLMESHDYYLDFYNCSADDPEREKIIDLSRSAERAFWFGIRDRFGFKDHLAAMSKSAAVFVSWEYEQTDQI
;
A
#
# COMPACT_ATOMS: atom_id res chain seq x y z
N MET A 1 -7.37 4.56 -2.72
CA MET A 1 -8.33 4.04 -3.73
C MET A 1 -9.77 4.10 -3.21
N ARG A 2 -10.76 4.36 -4.08
CA ARG A 2 -12.18 4.37 -3.74
C ARG A 2 -13.04 3.49 -4.65
N THR A 3 -14.11 2.92 -4.12
CA THR A 3 -15.15 2.20 -4.87
C THR A 3 -16.54 2.73 -4.50
N LYS A 4 -17.62 2.10 -4.99
CA LYS A 4 -18.98 2.36 -4.49
C LYS A 4 -19.19 1.84 -3.06
N LYS A 5 -18.47 0.80 -2.64
CA LYS A 5 -18.66 0.13 -1.33
C LYS A 5 -17.72 0.66 -0.25
N TYR A 6 -16.48 1.03 -0.59
CA TYR A 6 -15.44 1.33 0.39
C TYR A 6 -14.44 2.40 -0.08
N TYR A 7 -13.70 2.95 0.87
CA TYR A 7 -12.41 3.60 0.64
C TYR A 7 -11.31 2.79 1.29
N THR A 8 -10.16 2.77 0.63
CA THR A 8 -8.95 2.17 1.16
C THR A 8 -7.76 3.08 0.93
N ILE A 9 -6.85 3.08 1.89
CA ILE A 9 -5.51 3.64 1.81
C ILE A 9 -4.60 2.46 2.12
N TYR A 10 -3.66 2.17 1.24
CA TYR A 10 -2.70 1.10 1.45
C TYR A 10 -1.30 1.64 1.21
N CYS A 11 -0.39 1.24 2.08
CA CYS A 11 1.00 1.64 2.03
C CYS A 11 1.73 0.83 0.94
N GLN A 12 2.64 1.49 0.25
CA GLN A 12 3.48 0.88 -0.78
C GLN A 12 4.93 1.23 -0.50
N ASP A 13 5.82 0.28 -0.74
CA ASP A 13 7.27 0.44 -0.60
C ASP A 13 7.93 0.45 -1.99
N VAL A 14 9.16 0.95 -2.06
CA VAL A 14 9.97 0.97 -3.28
C VAL A 14 11.04 -0.12 -3.24
N LEU A 15 11.11 -0.97 -4.26
CA LEU A 15 12.13 -2.02 -4.44
C LEU A 15 12.39 -2.28 -5.93
N GLY A 16 13.06 -1.34 -6.61
CA GLY A 16 13.22 -1.37 -8.08
C GLY A 16 11.90 -1.27 -8.86
N GLY A 17 10.83 -0.92 -8.15
CA GLY A 17 9.43 -0.90 -8.56
C GLY A 17 8.57 -0.66 -7.32
N ILE A 18 7.24 -0.59 -7.48
CA ILE A 18 6.33 -0.35 -6.35
C ILE A 18 5.77 -1.69 -5.87
N ILE A 19 5.94 -2.00 -4.60
CA ILE A 19 5.42 -3.21 -3.94
C ILE A 19 4.46 -2.83 -2.81
N PHE A 20 3.61 -3.76 -2.39
CA PHE A 20 2.74 -3.54 -1.23
C PHE A 20 3.58 -3.56 0.05
N SER A 21 3.40 -2.60 0.96
CA SER A 21 4.18 -2.61 2.19
C SER A 21 3.70 -3.70 3.13
N SER A 22 4.62 -4.58 3.55
CA SER A 22 4.31 -5.68 4.46
C SER A 22 4.21 -5.23 5.92
N THR A 23 4.75 -4.06 6.25
CA THR A 23 4.85 -3.50 7.60
C THR A 23 4.08 -2.19 7.74
N GLY A 24 3.92 -1.42 6.66
CA GLY A 24 3.24 -0.14 6.64
C GLY A 24 1.71 -0.25 6.74
N SER A 25 1.10 0.78 7.34
CA SER A 25 -0.33 0.80 7.62
C SER A 25 -1.16 0.82 6.33
N SER A 26 -2.04 -0.19 6.21
CA SER A 26 -3.05 -0.29 5.16
C SER A 26 -4.42 -0.50 5.77
N VAL A 27 -5.38 0.34 5.39
CA VAL A 27 -6.70 0.43 6.02
C VAL A 27 -7.83 0.48 5.00
N VAL A 28 -9.02 0.06 5.46
CA VAL A 28 -10.24 0.09 4.67
C VAL A 28 -11.45 0.39 5.55
N LEU A 29 -12.34 1.26 5.06
CA LEU A 29 -13.63 1.55 5.67
C LEU A 29 -14.76 1.52 4.64
N PRO A 30 -16.00 1.15 5.06
CA PRO A 30 -17.18 1.36 4.24
C PRO A 30 -17.28 2.83 3.85
N ARG A 31 -17.66 3.11 2.61
CA ARG A 31 -17.62 4.46 2.06
C ARG A 31 -18.42 5.49 2.87
N LYS A 32 -19.53 5.05 3.46
CA LYS A 32 -20.41 5.90 4.29
C LYS A 32 -19.77 6.33 5.62
N ASP A 33 -18.74 5.64 6.07
CA ASP A 33 -18.10 5.87 7.37
C ASP A 33 -16.79 6.67 7.24
N VAL A 34 -16.43 7.09 6.01
CA VAL A 34 -15.17 7.76 5.70
C VAL A 34 -15.32 9.28 5.87
N THR A 35 -14.44 9.88 6.67
CA THR A 35 -14.33 11.33 6.82
C THR A 35 -13.05 11.85 6.14
N ILE A 36 -13.00 13.15 5.85
CA ILE A 36 -11.79 13.78 5.30
C ILE A 36 -10.62 13.65 6.29
N GLN A 37 -10.89 13.79 7.59
CA GLN A 37 -9.88 13.62 8.63
C GLN A 37 -9.32 12.20 8.65
N TRP A 38 -10.17 11.18 8.55
CA TRP A 38 -9.71 9.79 8.44
C TRP A 38 -8.82 9.57 7.22
N ILE A 39 -9.16 10.18 6.07
CA ILE A 39 -8.32 10.11 4.87
C ILE A 39 -6.95 10.75 5.14
N GLY A 40 -6.93 11.96 5.69
CA GLY A 40 -5.68 12.70 5.93
C GLY A 40 -4.76 11.99 6.93
N GLU A 41 -5.31 11.53 8.05
CA GLU A 41 -4.54 10.82 9.09
C GLU A 41 -3.94 9.52 8.57
N ASN A 42 -4.73 8.70 7.88
CA ASN A 42 -4.26 7.42 7.37
C ASN A 42 -3.32 7.60 6.17
N LEU A 43 -3.55 8.60 5.31
CA LEU A 43 -2.61 8.91 4.23
C LEU A 43 -1.26 9.35 4.78
N ARG A 44 -1.25 10.29 5.75
CA ARG A 44 -0.02 10.72 6.42
C ARG A 44 0.70 9.54 7.06
N LYS A 45 -0.02 8.70 7.79
CA LYS A 45 0.54 7.52 8.43
C LYS A 45 1.17 6.56 7.40
N SER A 46 0.44 6.20 6.34
CA SER A 46 0.95 5.30 5.29
C SER A 46 2.17 5.89 4.57
N LEU A 47 2.25 7.20 4.39
CA LEU A 47 3.43 7.86 3.80
C LEU A 47 4.65 7.79 4.74
N MET A 48 4.45 8.01 6.04
CA MET A 48 5.55 7.98 7.03
C MET A 48 6.07 6.56 7.32
N GLU A 49 5.28 5.53 7.03
CA GLU A 49 5.64 4.12 7.24
C GLU A 49 6.06 3.41 5.94
N SER A 50 6.00 4.09 4.81
CA SER A 50 6.52 3.60 3.52
C SER A 50 8.04 3.55 3.57
N HIS A 51 8.61 2.50 3.00
CA HIS A 51 10.06 2.28 2.98
C HIS A 51 10.61 2.32 1.55
N ASP A 52 11.76 2.97 1.37
CA ASP A 52 12.52 2.91 0.13
C ASP A 52 13.71 1.96 0.29
N TYR A 53 13.56 0.74 -0.23
CA TYR A 53 14.60 -0.29 -0.20
C TYR A 53 15.66 -0.09 -1.30
N TYR A 54 15.57 0.97 -2.12
CA TYR A 54 16.53 1.17 -3.20
C TYR A 54 17.96 1.24 -2.68
N LEU A 55 18.20 1.98 -1.59
CA LEU A 55 19.53 2.10 -0.99
C LEU A 55 20.00 0.78 -0.35
N ASP A 56 19.07 0.03 0.24
CA ASP A 56 19.35 -1.25 0.90
C ASP A 56 19.85 -2.31 -0.09
N PHE A 57 19.40 -2.25 -1.36
CA PHE A 57 19.73 -3.24 -2.39
C PHE A 57 20.43 -2.67 -3.63
N TYR A 58 20.90 -1.42 -3.60
CA TYR A 58 21.47 -0.75 -4.77
C TYR A 58 22.61 -1.53 -5.45
N ASN A 59 23.44 -2.20 -4.65
CA ASN A 59 24.58 -3.01 -5.12
C ASN A 59 24.34 -4.52 -5.00
N CYS A 60 23.14 -4.96 -4.61
CA CYS A 60 22.83 -6.37 -4.46
C CYS A 60 22.46 -7.01 -5.80
N SER A 61 22.70 -8.32 -5.92
CA SER A 61 22.21 -9.09 -7.06
C SER A 61 20.69 -9.14 -7.08
N ALA A 62 20.08 -9.28 -8.26
CA ALA A 62 18.64 -9.50 -8.37
C ALA A 62 18.16 -10.74 -7.57
N ASP A 63 19.04 -11.74 -7.45
CA ASP A 63 18.81 -13.01 -6.72
C ASP A 63 19.19 -12.94 -5.23
N ASP A 64 19.28 -11.73 -4.65
CA ASP A 64 19.53 -11.57 -3.22
C ASP A 64 18.39 -12.23 -2.39
N PRO A 65 18.71 -13.16 -1.48
CA PRO A 65 17.69 -13.90 -0.74
C PRO A 65 16.87 -13.03 0.21
N GLU A 66 17.42 -11.93 0.74
CA GLU A 66 16.66 -11.00 1.58
C GLU A 66 15.69 -10.17 0.72
N ARG A 67 16.11 -9.82 -0.49
CA ARG A 67 15.23 -9.17 -1.47
C ARG A 67 14.01 -10.04 -1.80
N GLU A 68 14.21 -11.33 -2.08
CA GLU A 68 13.10 -12.24 -2.39
C GLU A 68 12.16 -12.41 -1.19
N LYS A 69 12.72 -12.49 0.03
CA LYS A 69 11.93 -12.55 1.26
C LYS A 69 11.05 -11.33 1.47
N ILE A 70 11.54 -10.11 1.18
CA ILE A 70 10.73 -8.89 1.22
C ILE A 70 9.59 -8.97 0.20
N ILE A 71 9.87 -9.44 -1.02
CA ILE A 71 8.87 -9.61 -2.07
C ILE A 71 7.79 -10.63 -1.64
N ASP A 72 8.17 -11.73 -1.02
CA ASP A 72 7.22 -12.76 -0.57
C ASP A 72 6.35 -12.29 0.59
N LEU A 73 6.92 -11.52 1.52
CA LEU A 73 6.15 -10.85 2.58
C LEU A 73 5.18 -9.84 2.00
N SER A 74 5.63 -9.03 1.02
CA SER A 74 4.79 -8.06 0.31
C SER A 74 3.61 -8.74 -0.38
N ARG A 75 3.86 -9.79 -1.18
CA ARG A 75 2.81 -10.58 -1.87
C ARG A 75 1.82 -11.20 -0.89
N SER A 76 2.30 -11.69 0.24
CA SER A 76 1.47 -12.29 1.28
C SER A 76 0.58 -11.26 1.97
N ALA A 77 1.14 -10.10 2.31
CA ALA A 77 0.41 -8.98 2.92
C ALA A 77 -0.65 -8.41 1.96
N GLU A 78 -0.28 -8.18 0.70
CA GLU A 78 -1.20 -7.72 -0.34
C GLU A 78 -2.39 -8.68 -0.49
N ARG A 79 -2.10 -9.99 -0.57
CA ARG A 79 -3.13 -11.02 -0.68
C ARG A 79 -4.05 -10.98 0.52
N ALA A 80 -3.51 -10.97 1.74
CA ALA A 80 -4.32 -10.92 2.96
C ALA A 80 -5.22 -9.69 2.97
N PHE A 81 -4.70 -8.52 2.57
CA PHE A 81 -5.43 -7.28 2.52
C PHE A 81 -6.63 -7.33 1.56
N TRP A 82 -6.39 -7.71 0.30
CA TRP A 82 -7.46 -7.73 -0.71
C TRP A 82 -8.48 -8.85 -0.48
N PHE A 83 -8.04 -10.00 0.06
CA PHE A 83 -8.98 -11.06 0.47
C PHE A 83 -9.83 -10.62 1.66
N GLY A 84 -9.25 -9.91 2.63
CA GLY A 84 -10.02 -9.32 3.73
C GLY A 84 -11.08 -8.33 3.24
N ILE A 85 -10.77 -7.50 2.24
CA ILE A 85 -11.73 -6.61 1.60
C ILE A 85 -12.81 -7.40 0.84
N ARG A 86 -12.41 -8.44 0.10
CA ARG A 86 -13.37 -9.32 -0.59
C ARG A 86 -14.40 -9.86 0.40
N ASP A 87 -13.94 -10.43 1.51
CA ASP A 87 -14.78 -11.09 2.50
C ASP A 87 -15.65 -10.08 3.24
N ARG A 88 -15.07 -8.96 3.68
CA ARG A 88 -15.78 -7.91 4.41
C ARG A 88 -16.91 -7.25 3.60
N PHE A 89 -16.73 -7.11 2.29
CA PHE A 89 -17.67 -6.40 1.42
C PHE A 89 -18.45 -7.30 0.45
N GLY A 90 -18.30 -8.62 0.58
CA GLY A 90 -19.04 -9.62 -0.21
C GLY A 90 -18.75 -9.53 -1.70
N PHE A 91 -17.48 -9.50 -2.09
CA PHE A 91 -17.08 -9.62 -3.50
C PHE A 91 -16.85 -11.09 -3.88
N LYS A 92 -17.04 -11.43 -5.16
CA LYS A 92 -16.83 -12.80 -5.66
C LYS A 92 -15.37 -13.28 -5.52
N ASP A 93 -14.42 -12.37 -5.73
CA ASP A 93 -12.98 -12.62 -5.72
C ASP A 93 -12.24 -11.30 -5.40
N HIS A 94 -10.93 -11.38 -5.15
CA HIS A 94 -10.10 -10.22 -4.79
C HIS A 94 -9.94 -9.24 -5.96
N LEU A 95 -9.90 -9.75 -7.21
CA LEU A 95 -9.83 -8.90 -8.41
C LEU A 95 -11.09 -8.03 -8.55
N ALA A 96 -12.26 -8.59 -8.26
CA ALA A 96 -13.53 -7.87 -8.25
C ALA A 96 -13.57 -6.80 -7.16
N ALA A 97 -12.95 -7.06 -6.00
CA ALA A 97 -12.79 -6.07 -4.96
C ALA A 97 -11.93 -4.88 -5.45
N MET A 98 -10.80 -5.15 -6.11
CA MET A 98 -9.92 -4.13 -6.68
C MET A 98 -10.52 -3.38 -7.88
N SER A 99 -11.37 -4.05 -8.67
CA SER A 99 -11.93 -3.54 -9.92
C SER A 99 -12.93 -2.38 -9.71
N LYS A 100 -13.21 -1.64 -10.79
CA LYS A 100 -14.18 -0.51 -10.80
C LYS A 100 -13.89 0.52 -9.71
N SER A 101 -12.62 0.69 -9.42
CA SER A 101 -12.09 1.61 -8.45
C SER A 101 -11.52 2.85 -9.13
N ALA A 102 -11.49 3.96 -8.41
CA ALA A 102 -10.65 5.09 -8.76
C ALA A 102 -9.47 5.12 -7.80
N ALA A 103 -8.26 5.08 -8.35
CA ALA A 103 -7.01 5.14 -7.60
C ALA A 103 -6.40 6.54 -7.70
N VAL A 104 -5.71 6.94 -6.63
CA VAL A 104 -4.84 8.11 -6.59
C VAL A 104 -3.55 7.59 -5.97
N PHE A 105 -2.43 7.90 -6.61
CA PHE A 105 -1.09 7.58 -6.15
C PHE A 105 -0.49 8.85 -5.57
N VAL A 106 0.12 8.72 -4.40
CA VAL A 106 0.76 9.82 -3.68
C VAL A 106 2.12 9.32 -3.23
N SER A 107 3.16 10.05 -3.58
CA SER A 107 4.51 9.89 -3.06
C SER A 107 4.93 11.18 -2.38
N TRP A 108 5.84 11.07 -1.41
CA TRP A 108 6.44 12.22 -0.76
C TRP A 108 7.93 11.96 -0.53
N GLU A 109 8.78 12.75 -1.18
CA GLU A 109 10.23 12.69 -1.05
C GLU A 109 10.70 13.73 -0.03
N TYR A 110 10.71 13.36 1.25
CA TYR A 110 11.06 14.29 2.34
C TYR A 110 12.52 14.77 2.24
N GLU A 111 13.45 13.90 1.84
CA GLU A 111 14.90 14.21 1.80
C GLU A 111 15.29 15.24 0.73
N GLN A 112 14.42 15.49 -0.26
CA GLN A 112 14.66 16.50 -1.31
C GLN A 112 13.95 17.83 -1.04
N THR A 113 12.92 17.86 -0.18
CA THR A 113 12.07 19.04 0.00
C THR A 113 12.46 19.94 1.18
N ASP A 114 13.34 19.49 2.06
CA ASP A 114 13.85 20.26 3.21
C ASP A 114 15.23 20.92 2.96
N GLN A 115 15.71 20.97 1.71
CA GLN A 115 16.85 21.81 1.36
C GLN A 115 16.42 23.29 1.36
N ILE A 116 16.70 23.98 2.46
CA ILE A 116 16.65 25.44 2.60
C ILE A 116 17.95 26.04 2.07
#